data_AF-K0RV35-F1
#
_entry.id   AF-K0RV35-F1
#
_cell.length_a   1.000
_cell.length_b   1.000
_cell.length_c   1.000
_cell.angle_alpha   90.00
_cell.angle_beta   90.00
_cell.angle_gamma   90.00
#
_symmetry.space_group_name_H-M   'P 1'
#
loop_
_entity.id
_entity.type
_entity.pdbx_description
1 polymer ?
#
loop_
_entity_poly.entity_id
_entity_poly.type
_entity_poly.pdbx_seq_one_letter_code
_entity_poly.pdbx_strand_id
1 'polypeptide(L)'
;MSEVPPTRMNQQVYKGKKKAAESGHKLLKKKADALKVKFRDYAKSIAETKSGMAADSSSAFFSLTQAEYAAGNFKQKVSEGSMTARVRVGAGIDNVAGVKLPIFTY
;
A
#
# COMPACT_ATOMS: atom_id res chain seq x y z
N MET A 1 13.20 36.45 8.11
CA MET A 1 14.18 36.15 9.18
C MET A 1 13.76 37.01 10.36
N SER A 2 13.12 36.45 11.38
CA SER A 2 12.63 37.25 12.51
C SER A 2 13.81 37.96 13.19
N GLU A 3 13.74 39.29 13.30
CA GLU A 3 14.74 40.09 14.01
C GLU A 3 14.72 39.71 15.50
N VAL A 4 15.63 38.82 15.87
CA VAL A 4 15.85 38.45 17.27
C VAL A 4 17.09 39.20 17.73
N PRO A 5 17.01 40.00 18.81
CA PRO A 5 18.14 40.80 19.26
C PRO A 5 19.34 39.90 19.59
N PRO A 6 20.57 40.32 19.26
CA PRO A 6 21.77 39.49 19.35
C PRO A 6 22.27 39.37 20.80
N THR A 7 21.51 38.66 21.63
CA THR A 7 21.86 38.37 23.03
C THR A 7 22.51 36.98 23.15
N ARG A 8 23.38 36.79 24.16
CA ARG A 8 24.01 35.49 24.47
C ARG A 8 22.98 34.39 24.71
N MET A 9 21.87 34.72 25.36
CA MET A 9 20.75 33.81 25.60
C MET A 9 20.12 33.35 24.28
N ASN A 10 19.84 34.28 23.36
CA ASN A 10 19.27 33.95 22.06
C ASN A 10 20.23 33.09 21.22
N GLN A 11 21.54 33.37 21.25
CA GLN A 11 22.53 32.52 20.58
C GLN A 11 22.49 31.07 21.07
N GLN A 12 22.35 30.85 22.39
CA GLN A 12 22.25 29.50 22.96
C GLN A 12 20.96 28.78 22.54
N VAL A 13 19.83 29.50 22.51
CA VAL A 13 18.56 28.97 21.99
C VAL A 13 18.69 28.55 20.53
N TYR A 14 19.31 29.37 19.67
CA TYR A 14 19.52 29.04 18.26
C TYR A 14 20.48 27.86 18.05
N LYS A 15 21.53 27.73 18.86
CA LYS A 15 22.41 26.54 18.84
C LYS A 15 21.62 25.27 19.18
N GLY A 16 20.75 25.34 20.18
CA GLY A 16 19.83 24.25 20.54
C GLY A 16 18.87 23.90 19.39
N LYS A 17 18.22 24.90 18.79
CA LYS A 17 17.32 24.72 17.63
C LYS A 17 18.04 24.11 16.44
N LYS A 18 19.27 24.56 16.13
CA LYS A 18 20.09 24.00 15.05
C LYS A 18 20.37 22.52 15.28
N LYS A 19 20.86 22.15 16.48
CA LYS A 19 21.14 20.75 16.82
C LYS A 19 19.88 19.88 16.78
N ALA A 20 18.75 20.37 17.29
CA ALA A 20 17.47 19.68 17.25
C ALA A 20 16.98 19.47 15.80
N ALA A 21 17.11 20.49 14.94
CA ALA A 21 16.77 20.40 13.52
C ALA A 21 17.66 19.39 12.78
N GLU A 22 18.97 19.37 13.04
CA GLU A 22 19.90 18.39 12.46
C GLU A 22 19.52 16.95 12.86
N SER A 23 19.18 16.73 14.14
CA SER A 23 18.70 15.43 14.63
C SER A 23 17.34 15.05 14.03
N GLY A 24 16.40 15.99 13.96
CA GLY A 24 15.07 15.77 13.37
C GLY A 24 15.14 15.43 11.88
N HIS A 25 15.99 16.13 11.13
CA HIS A 25 16.24 15.83 9.72
C HIS A 25 16.80 14.40 9.54
N LYS A 26 17.80 14.00 10.34
CA LYS A 26 18.34 12.63 10.29
C LYS A 26 17.27 11.58 10.58
N LEU A 27 16.37 11.83 11.53
CA LEU A 27 15.29 10.91 11.88
C LEU A 27 14.27 10.76 10.74
N LEU A 28 13.84 11.89 10.16
CA LEU A 28 12.93 11.90 9.02
C LEU A 28 13.55 11.25 7.78
N LYS A 29 14.84 11.47 7.56
CA LYS A 29 15.57 10.86 6.45
C LYS A 29 15.60 9.33 6.58
N LYS A 30 15.91 8.80 7.77
CA LYS A 30 15.84 7.36 8.06
C LYS A 30 14.44 6.78 7.84
N LYS A 31 13.39 7.49 8.29
CA LYS A 31 11.99 7.10 8.02
C LYS A 31 11.69 7.05 6.53
N ALA A 32 12.08 8.08 5.77
CA ALA A 32 11.86 8.15 4.33
C ALA A 32 12.60 7.03 3.58
N ASP A 33 13.82 6.70 3.98
CA ASP A 33 14.59 5.63 3.34
C ASP A 33 13.98 4.25 3.63
N ALA A 34 13.51 3.99 4.86
CA ALA A 34 12.77 2.77 5.20
C ALA A 34 11.47 2.63 4.38
N LEU A 35 10.71 3.72 4.24
CA LEU A 35 9.50 3.73 3.43
C LEU A 35 9.80 3.47 1.95
N LYS A 36 10.89 4.04 1.41
CA LYS A 36 11.31 3.79 0.02
C LYS A 36 11.67 2.33 -0.23
N VAL A 37 12.36 1.68 0.71
CA VAL A 37 12.67 0.24 0.58
C VAL A 37 11.38 -0.57 0.52
N LYS A 38 10.48 -0.36 1.47
CA LYS A 38 9.18 -1.06 1.48
C LYS A 38 8.33 -0.79 0.25
N PHE A 39 8.33 0.45 -0.25
CA PHE A 39 7.64 0.79 -1.48
C PHE A 39 8.19 0.00 -2.68
N ARG A 40 9.53 -0.15 -2.78
CA ARG A 40 10.15 -0.95 -3.85
C ARG A 40 9.84 -2.43 -3.72
N ASP A 41 9.83 -2.96 -2.49
CA ASP A 41 9.43 -4.35 -2.23
C ASP A 41 8.00 -4.59 -2.69
N TYR A 42 7.05 -3.72 -2.32
CA TYR A 42 5.67 -3.81 -2.77
C TYR A 42 5.52 -3.66 -4.28
N ALA A 43 6.24 -2.72 -4.91
CA ALA A 43 6.21 -2.56 -6.36
C ALA A 43 6.69 -3.83 -7.09
N LYS A 44 7.71 -4.49 -6.56
CA LYS A 44 8.19 -5.78 -7.09
C LYS A 44 7.14 -6.87 -6.94
N SER A 45 6.58 -7.05 -5.74
CA SER A 45 5.52 -8.03 -5.51
C SER A 45 4.30 -7.78 -6.40
N ILE A 46 3.90 -6.52 -6.60
CA ILE A 46 2.79 -6.16 -7.50
C ILE A 46 3.10 -6.57 -8.95
N ALA A 47 4.32 -6.34 -9.43
CA ALA A 47 4.70 -6.73 -10.79
C ALA A 47 4.69 -8.26 -10.97
N GLU A 48 5.21 -9.01 -10.00
CA GLU A 48 5.21 -10.47 -9.99
C GLU A 48 3.77 -11.02 -9.96
N THR A 49 2.94 -10.57 -9.01
CA THR A 49 1.54 -10.97 -8.89
C THR A 49 0.73 -10.60 -10.14
N LYS A 50 0.94 -9.43 -10.72
CA LYS A 50 0.24 -9.02 -11.96
C LYS A 50 0.57 -9.95 -13.13
N SER A 51 1.82 -10.42 -13.20
CA SER A 51 2.26 -11.34 -14.25
C SER A 51 1.61 -12.71 -14.06
N GLY A 52 1.57 -13.23 -12.82
CA GLY A 52 0.84 -14.47 -12.49
C GLY A 52 -0.66 -14.36 -12.77
N MET A 53 -1.29 -13.25 -12.37
CA MET A 53 -2.71 -12.99 -12.57
C MET A 53 -3.11 -12.99 -14.06
N ALA A 54 -2.23 -12.56 -14.97
CA ALA A 54 -2.51 -12.62 -16.40
C ALA A 54 -2.62 -14.06 -16.93
N ALA A 55 -1.75 -14.96 -16.45
CA ALA A 55 -1.80 -16.38 -16.79
C ALA A 55 -3.03 -17.06 -16.19
N ASP A 56 -3.31 -16.82 -14.91
CA ASP A 56 -4.48 -17.37 -14.20
C ASP A 56 -5.79 -16.90 -14.85
N SER A 57 -5.85 -15.62 -15.25
CA SER A 57 -7.00 -15.04 -15.94
C SER A 57 -7.25 -15.72 -17.29
N SER A 58 -6.20 -15.96 -18.08
CA SER A 58 -6.32 -16.70 -19.35
C SER A 58 -6.87 -18.12 -19.14
N SER A 59 -6.35 -18.84 -18.15
CA SER A 59 -6.84 -20.18 -17.78
C SER A 59 -8.30 -20.17 -17.30
N ALA A 60 -8.68 -19.16 -16.52
CA ALA A 60 -10.05 -18.98 -16.04
C ALA A 60 -11.02 -18.69 -17.20
N PHE A 61 -10.64 -17.84 -18.15
CA PHE A 61 -11.44 -17.59 -19.35
C PHE A 61 -11.56 -18.83 -20.23
N PHE A 62 -10.49 -19.61 -20.38
CA PHE A 62 -10.54 -20.88 -21.10
C PHE A 62 -11.45 -21.91 -20.41
N SER A 63 -11.41 -21.97 -19.08
CA SER A 63 -12.32 -22.83 -18.31
C SER A 63 -13.78 -22.38 -18.47
N LEU A 64 -14.03 -21.07 -18.54
CA LEU A 64 -15.35 -20.52 -18.80
C LEU A 64 -15.85 -20.85 -20.21
N THR A 65 -15.01 -20.78 -21.25
CA THR A 65 -15.41 -21.15 -22.61
C THR A 65 -15.70 -22.65 -22.75
N GLN A 66 -14.94 -23.52 -22.07
CA GLN A 66 -15.26 -24.95 -22.02
C GLN A 66 -16.63 -25.21 -21.38
N ALA A 67 -16.93 -24.52 -20.27
CA ALA A 67 -18.23 -24.63 -19.62
C ALA A 67 -19.36 -24.12 -20.54
N GLU A 68 -19.16 -23.00 -21.23
CA GLU A 68 -20.13 -22.45 -22.18
C GLU A 68 -20.34 -23.40 -23.38
N TYR A 69 -19.30 -24.07 -23.86
CA TYR A 69 -19.41 -25.07 -24.93
C TYR A 69 -20.23 -26.29 -24.50
N ALA A 70 -20.01 -26.79 -23.28
CA ALA A 70 -20.69 -27.98 -22.78
C ALA A 70 -22.15 -27.72 -22.37
N ALA A 71 -22.44 -26.58 -21.72
CA ALA A 71 -23.74 -26.29 -21.11
C ALA A 71 -24.55 -25.20 -21.83
N GLY A 72 -24.00 -24.57 -22.86
CA GLY A 72 -24.59 -23.39 -23.50
C GLY A 72 -24.48 -22.12 -22.62
N ASN A 73 -25.27 -21.10 -22.93
CA ASN A 73 -25.25 -19.85 -22.17
C ASN A 73 -25.96 -19.97 -20.81
N PHE A 74 -25.19 -19.99 -19.71
CA PHE A 74 -25.71 -20.09 -18.33
C PHE A 74 -25.56 -18.78 -17.52
N LYS A 75 -25.21 -17.66 -18.16
CA LYS A 75 -24.96 -16.38 -17.46
C LYS A 75 -26.17 -15.87 -16.69
N GLN A 76 -27.36 -15.92 -17.29
CA GLN A 76 -28.60 -15.51 -16.63
C GLN A 76 -28.90 -16.36 -15.39
N LYS A 77 -28.79 -17.69 -15.50
CA LYS A 77 -29.02 -18.61 -14.38
C LYS A 77 -28.07 -18.36 -13.20
N VAL A 78 -26.80 -18.05 -13.47
CA VAL A 78 -25.82 -17.72 -12.42
C VAL A 78 -26.14 -16.37 -11.76
N SER A 79 -26.58 -15.37 -12.55
CA SER A 79 -26.96 -14.06 -12.02
C SER A 79 -28.22 -14.12 -11.14
N GLU A 80 -29.18 -14.98 -11.48
CA GLU A 80 -30.41 -15.18 -10.69
C GLU A 80 -30.16 -15.95 -9.38
N GLY A 81 -29.16 -16.83 -9.35
CA GLY A 81 -28.87 -17.69 -8.19
C GLY A 81 -28.19 -17.01 -6.99
N SER A 82 -27.68 -15.78 -7.14
CA SER A 82 -26.84 -15.14 -6.11
C SER A 82 -27.47 -13.88 -5.51
N MET A 83 -28.12 -14.01 -4.35
CA MET A 83 -28.62 -12.88 -3.56
C MET A 83 -27.64 -12.41 -2.45
N THR A 84 -26.61 -13.22 -2.13
CA THR A 84 -25.63 -12.90 -1.09
C THR A 84 -24.22 -13.35 -1.48
N ALA A 85 -23.21 -12.55 -1.15
CA ALA A 85 -21.82 -12.90 -1.42
C ALA A 85 -21.37 -14.11 -0.59
N ARG A 86 -20.90 -15.17 -1.28
CA ARG A 86 -20.28 -16.36 -0.66
C ARG A 86 -18.90 -16.05 -0.05
N VAL A 87 -18.22 -15.09 -0.63
CA VAL A 87 -16.86 -14.69 -0.31
C VAL A 87 -16.90 -13.26 0.20
N ARG A 88 -16.25 -13.00 1.34
CA ARG A 88 -16.18 -11.67 1.95
C ARG A 88 -14.73 -11.37 2.27
N VAL A 89 -14.37 -10.09 2.23
CA VAL A 89 -13.02 -9.63 2.51
C VAL A 89 -13.06 -8.75 3.75
N GLY A 90 -12.17 -9.03 4.70
CA GLY A 90 -11.94 -8.21 5.88
C GLY A 90 -10.89 -7.12 5.62
N ALA A 91 -11.01 -5.99 6.31
CA ALA A 91 -10.01 -4.93 6.29
C ALA A 91 -9.22 -4.94 7.62
N GLY A 92 -7.89 -4.99 7.51
CA GLY A 92 -6.93 -4.82 8.59
C GLY A 92 -6.08 -3.56 8.38
N ILE A 93 -5.28 -3.21 9.38
CA ILE A 93 -4.33 -2.10 9.31
C ILE A 93 -2.93 -2.63 9.59
N ASP A 94 -2.02 -2.42 8.64
CA ASP A 94 -0.59 -2.64 8.81
C ASP A 94 0.13 -1.30 9.04
N ASN A 95 1.18 -1.27 9.86
CA ASN A 95 1.92 -0.05 10.16
C ASN A 95 3.37 -0.16 9.70
N VAL A 96 3.71 0.62 8.67
CA VAL A 96 5.06 0.67 8.11
C VAL A 96 5.70 2.02 8.44
N ALA A 97 6.72 1.98 9.31
CA ALA A 97 7.50 3.15 9.73
C ALA A 97 6.63 4.33 10.24
N GLY A 98 5.50 4.02 10.89
CA GLY A 98 4.56 5.01 11.41
C GLY A 98 3.55 5.51 10.37
N VAL A 99 3.37 4.80 9.25
CA VAL A 99 2.31 5.02 8.25
C VAL A 99 1.36 3.82 8.31
N LYS A 100 0.07 4.09 8.54
CA LYS A 100 -0.98 3.06 8.59
C LYS A 100 -1.47 2.76 7.17
N LEU A 101 -1.34 1.52 6.73
CA LEU A 101 -1.75 1.01 5.43
C LEU A 101 -2.94 0.06 5.63
N PRO A 102 -4.06 0.21 4.91
CA PRO A 102 -5.11 -0.78 4.92
C PRO A 102 -4.64 -2.02 4.16
N ILE A 103 -4.85 -3.20 4.77
CA ILE A 103 -4.61 -4.49 4.16
C ILE A 103 -5.92 -5.28 4.09
N PHE A 104 -6.07 -6.09 3.05
CA PHE A 104 -7.27 -6.90 2.86
C PHE A 104 -6.93 -8.37 3.08
N THR A 105 -7.75 -9.05 3.87
CA THR A 105 -7.64 -10.48 4.13
C THR A 105 -8.90 -11.18 3.65
N TYR A 106 -8.73 -12.25 2.90
CA TYR A 106 -9.79 -13.12 2.43
C TYR A 106 -10.18 -14.13 3.51
#